data_AF-A0A5C3NVN8-F1
#
_entry.id   AF-A0A5C3NVN8-F1
#
_cell.length_a   1.000
_cell.length_b   1.000
_cell.length_c   1.000
_cell.angle_alpha   90.00
_cell.angle_beta   90.00
_cell.angle_gamma   90.00
#
_symmetry.space_group_name_H-M   'P 1'
#
loop_
_entity.id
_entity.type
_entity.pdbx_description
1 polymer ?
#
loop_
_entity_poly.entity_id
_entity_poly.type
_entity_poly.pdbx_seq_one_letter_code
_entity_poly.pdbx_strand_id
1 'polypeptide(L)'
;MGWTGKIRVDGATFQWMGEDGAADGIATVTDIQITPTRTIFTMQAGPMNLTVTFLSPVEPSDWAKQSLPFSYLSLEAHATDGASHSVQVYSDVTGGVQIIATWFVRFIDQSLEWLSGNRAIPMQGSSQTTSGTIYHEFALQSPQPNVEIDHQALDVTGYYAMSLVSSI
;
A
#
# COMPACT_ATOMS: atom_id res chain seq x y z
N MET A 1 -6.45 -7.45 11.31
CA MET A 1 -5.61 -7.77 10.15
C MET A 1 -6.35 -7.39 8.90
N GLY A 2 -5.88 -6.36 8.19
CA GLY A 2 -6.54 -5.89 6.98
C GLY A 2 -5.63 -4.97 6.19
N TRP A 3 -5.82 -4.96 4.88
CA TRP A 3 -5.32 -3.89 4.03
C TRP A 3 -6.47 -2.91 3.84
N THR A 4 -6.29 -1.66 4.24
CA THR A 4 -7.28 -0.60 4.02
C THR A 4 -6.84 0.28 2.86
N GLY A 5 -7.70 0.43 1.86
CA GLY A 5 -7.47 1.29 0.72
C GLY A 5 -8.62 2.27 0.55
N LYS A 6 -8.34 3.57 0.46
CA LYS A 6 -9.32 4.62 0.21
C LYS A 6 -8.87 5.59 -0.89
N ILE A 7 -9.82 6.17 -1.59
CA ILE A 7 -9.61 7.26 -2.55
C ILE A 7 -10.58 8.37 -2.21
N ARG A 8 -10.09 9.60 -2.09
CA ARG A 8 -10.93 10.79 -1.93
C ARG A 8 -10.96 11.57 -3.22
N VAL A 9 -12.17 11.86 -3.71
CA VAL A 9 -12.44 12.61 -4.93
C VAL A 9 -13.32 13.79 -4.56
N ASP A 10 -12.82 15.01 -4.74
CA ASP A 10 -13.54 16.27 -4.44
C ASP A 10 -14.16 16.33 -3.03
N GLY A 11 -13.47 15.74 -2.05
CA GLY A 11 -13.90 15.68 -0.66
C GLY A 11 -14.66 14.40 -0.28
N ALA A 12 -15.25 13.68 -1.23
CA ALA A 12 -15.94 12.42 -0.99
C ALA A 12 -14.96 11.23 -1.00
N THR A 13 -14.99 10.42 0.06
CA THR A 13 -14.05 9.32 0.31
C THR A 13 -14.71 7.98 -0.03
N PHE A 14 -14.09 7.20 -0.90
CA PHE A 14 -14.51 5.87 -1.30
C PHE A 14 -13.51 4.81 -0.85
N GLN A 15 -13.99 3.71 -0.31
CA GLN A 15 -13.17 2.57 0.06
C GLN A 15 -12.99 1.62 -1.14
N TRP A 16 -11.74 1.30 -1.47
CA TRP A 16 -11.38 0.37 -2.56
C TRP A 16 -10.70 -0.91 -2.07
N MET A 17 -10.30 -0.98 -0.78
CA MET A 17 -9.81 -2.21 -0.16
C MET A 17 -10.05 -2.22 1.35
N GLY A 18 -10.30 -3.42 1.89
CA GLY A 18 -10.59 -3.61 3.32
C GLY A 18 -11.90 -2.98 3.76
N GLU A 19 -12.09 -2.88 5.08
CA GLU A 19 -13.22 -2.20 5.70
C GLU A 19 -12.77 -1.63 7.06
N ASP A 20 -12.83 -0.30 7.22
CA ASP A 20 -12.46 0.39 8.46
C ASP A 20 -13.60 1.30 8.99
N GLY A 21 -14.75 1.31 8.30
CA GLY A 21 -15.92 2.11 8.63
C GLY A 21 -15.74 3.63 8.41
N ALA A 22 -14.64 4.07 7.79
CA ALA A 22 -14.29 5.48 7.63
C ALA A 22 -14.21 5.89 6.15
N ALA A 23 -15.33 5.72 5.43
CA ALA A 23 -15.53 6.16 4.05
C ALA A 23 -17.00 6.62 3.83
N ASP A 24 -17.21 7.52 2.87
CA ASP A 24 -18.54 8.00 2.45
C ASP A 24 -19.24 6.99 1.53
N GLY A 25 -18.49 6.06 0.92
CA GLY A 25 -19.00 4.98 0.09
C GLY A 25 -17.95 3.91 -0.24
N ILE A 26 -18.37 2.89 -0.98
CA ILE A 26 -17.51 1.79 -1.44
C ILE A 26 -17.32 1.91 -2.95
N ALA A 27 -16.08 1.79 -3.42
CA ALA A 27 -15.77 1.74 -4.83
C ALA A 27 -16.34 0.44 -5.43
N THR A 28 -17.08 0.55 -6.53
CA THR A 28 -17.74 -0.59 -7.16
C THR A 28 -16.77 -1.28 -8.11
N VAL A 29 -16.44 -2.54 -7.86
CA VAL A 29 -15.64 -3.35 -8.80
C VAL A 29 -16.42 -3.56 -10.09
N THR A 30 -15.85 -3.11 -11.20
CA THR A 30 -16.43 -3.20 -12.55
C THR A 30 -15.76 -4.28 -13.40
N ASP A 31 -14.48 -4.59 -13.14
CA ASP A 31 -13.75 -5.66 -13.80
C ASP A 31 -12.66 -6.26 -12.89
N ILE A 32 -12.33 -7.53 -13.12
CA ILE A 32 -11.23 -8.23 -12.45
C ILE A 32 -10.46 -9.06 -13.47
N GLN A 33 -9.17 -8.79 -13.61
CA GLN A 33 -8.26 -9.57 -14.43
C GLN A 33 -7.16 -10.21 -13.59
N ILE A 34 -7.03 -11.53 -13.68
CA ILE A 34 -6.00 -12.29 -12.96
C ILE A 34 -5.06 -12.95 -13.97
N THR A 35 -3.76 -12.78 -13.75
CA THR A 35 -2.67 -13.40 -14.51
C THR A 35 -1.67 -14.04 -13.53
N PRO A 36 -0.73 -14.88 -14.00
CA PRO A 36 0.20 -15.55 -13.09
C PRO A 36 1.02 -14.63 -12.18
N THR A 37 1.26 -13.38 -12.60
CA THR A 37 2.09 -12.42 -11.84
C THR A 37 1.36 -11.15 -11.45
N ARG A 38 0.07 -11.01 -11.82
CA ARG A 38 -0.70 -9.78 -11.57
C ARG A 38 -2.17 -10.07 -11.29
N THR A 39 -2.72 -9.36 -10.33
CA THR A 39 -4.16 -9.24 -10.09
C THR A 39 -4.55 -7.79 -10.27
N ILE A 40 -5.48 -7.52 -11.19
CA ILE A 40 -5.90 -6.18 -11.59
C ILE A 40 -7.39 -6.04 -11.28
N PHE A 41 -7.74 -5.02 -10.52
CA PHE A 41 -9.13 -4.62 -10.25
C PHE A 41 -9.41 -3.29 -10.93
N THR A 42 -10.51 -3.19 -11.65
CA THR A 42 -11.05 -1.91 -12.13
C THR A 42 -12.28 -1.57 -11.31
N MET A 43 -12.34 -0.35 -10.78
CA MET A 43 -13.31 0.06 -9.78
C MET A 43 -13.83 1.48 -10.03
N GLN A 44 -15.15 1.68 -9.94
CA GLN A 44 -15.75 3.00 -10.01
C GLN A 44 -15.84 3.64 -8.61
N ALA A 45 -15.28 4.84 -8.45
CA ALA A 45 -15.33 5.64 -7.23
C ALA A 45 -15.77 7.08 -7.56
N GLY A 46 -17.07 7.36 -7.41
CA GLY A 46 -17.64 8.65 -7.81
C GLY A 46 -17.44 8.90 -9.32
N PRO A 47 -16.91 10.05 -9.75
CA PRO A 47 -16.59 10.33 -11.16
C PRO A 47 -15.25 9.74 -11.62
N MET A 48 -14.56 8.94 -10.80
CA MET A 48 -13.27 8.35 -11.13
C MET A 48 -13.37 6.84 -11.38
N ASN A 49 -12.66 6.36 -12.40
CA ASN A 49 -12.33 4.95 -12.58
C ASN A 49 -10.94 4.69 -12.02
N LEU A 50 -10.84 3.76 -11.08
CA LEU A 50 -9.64 3.38 -10.34
C LEU A 50 -9.18 1.99 -10.78
N THR A 51 -7.96 1.87 -11.29
CA THR A 51 -7.31 0.59 -11.59
C THR A 51 -6.27 0.27 -10.52
N VAL A 52 -6.44 -0.86 -9.85
CA VAL A 52 -5.57 -1.34 -8.77
C VAL A 52 -4.90 -2.63 -9.21
N THR A 53 -3.57 -2.62 -9.32
CA THR A 53 -2.80 -3.79 -9.75
C THR A 53 -1.87 -4.24 -8.63
N PHE A 54 -2.11 -5.45 -8.12
CA PHE A 54 -1.15 -6.19 -7.32
C PHE A 54 -0.24 -6.97 -8.25
N LEU A 55 1.08 -6.85 -8.08
CA LEU A 55 2.04 -7.57 -8.89
C LEU A 55 3.16 -8.19 -8.05
N SER A 56 3.50 -9.42 -8.38
CA SER A 56 4.65 -10.16 -7.86
C SER A 56 5.59 -10.39 -9.03
N PRO A 57 6.56 -9.48 -9.28
CA PRO A 57 7.42 -9.60 -10.43
C PRO A 57 8.41 -10.74 -10.21
N VAL A 58 8.39 -11.71 -11.12
CA VAL A 58 9.48 -12.67 -11.26
C VAL A 58 10.53 -11.98 -12.12
N GLU A 59 11.56 -11.36 -11.52
CA GLU A 59 12.72 -10.85 -12.26
C GLU A 59 13.72 -12.00 -12.48
N PRO A 60 13.71 -12.73 -13.62
CA PRO A 60 14.41 -14.01 -13.77
C PRO A 60 15.94 -13.87 -13.68
N SER A 61 16.44 -12.65 -13.94
CA SER A 61 17.86 -12.31 -13.99
C SER A 61 18.43 -11.78 -12.68
N ASP A 62 17.60 -11.45 -11.69
CA ASP A 62 18.03 -10.89 -10.40
C ASP A 62 17.57 -11.78 -9.24
N TRP A 63 18.46 -12.67 -8.82
CA TRP A 63 18.22 -13.69 -7.81
C TRP A 63 18.03 -13.06 -6.41
N ALA A 64 18.58 -11.87 -6.19
CA ALA A 64 18.40 -11.15 -4.93
C ALA A 64 16.96 -10.62 -4.83
N LYS A 65 16.40 -10.07 -5.92
CA LYS A 65 15.01 -9.60 -5.95
C LYS A 65 13.98 -10.72 -5.93
N GLN A 66 14.31 -11.91 -6.46
CA GLN A 66 13.45 -13.10 -6.35
C GLN A 66 13.37 -13.67 -4.93
N SER A 67 14.41 -13.48 -4.12
CA SER A 67 14.49 -14.05 -2.77
C SER A 67 13.75 -13.20 -1.72
N LEU A 68 13.23 -12.04 -2.12
CA LEU A 68 12.56 -11.11 -1.23
C LEU A 68 11.04 -11.22 -1.45
N PRO A 69 10.23 -11.46 -0.39
CA PRO A 69 8.78 -11.52 -0.51
C PRO A 69 8.22 -10.11 -0.74
N PHE A 70 8.28 -9.63 -1.99
CA PHE A 70 7.73 -8.34 -2.42
C PHE A 70 6.41 -8.51 -3.17
N SER A 71 5.46 -7.62 -2.86
CA SER A 71 4.28 -7.37 -3.68
C SER A 71 4.20 -5.88 -3.94
N TYR A 72 4.10 -5.46 -5.20
CA TYR A 72 3.91 -4.06 -5.54
C TYR A 72 2.42 -3.78 -5.75
N LEU A 73 2.02 -2.57 -5.38
CA LEU A 73 0.70 -2.04 -5.65
C LEU A 73 0.82 -0.86 -6.62
N SER A 74 0.16 -0.97 -7.77
CA SER A 74 -0.06 0.16 -8.69
C SER A 74 -1.49 0.66 -8.58
N LEU A 75 -1.65 1.98 -8.60
CA LEU A 75 -2.94 2.68 -8.54
C LEU A 75 -2.98 3.71 -9.67
N GLU A 76 -3.98 3.60 -10.53
CA GLU A 76 -4.24 4.53 -11.63
C GLU A 76 -5.66 5.07 -11.49
N ALA A 77 -5.86 6.38 -11.59
CA ALA A 77 -7.18 6.99 -11.47
C ALA A 77 -7.47 7.88 -12.69
N HIS A 78 -8.59 7.63 -13.35
CA HIS A 78 -9.02 8.35 -14.55
C HIS A 78 -10.42 8.95 -14.37
N ALA A 79 -10.59 10.22 -14.73
CA ALA A 79 -11.90 10.86 -14.75
C ALA A 79 -12.80 10.22 -15.81
N THR A 80 -14.06 9.97 -15.47
CA THR A 80 -15.04 9.34 -16.37
C THR A 80 -15.97 10.34 -17.06
N ASP A 81 -16.00 11.58 -16.57
CA ASP A 81 -16.84 12.68 -17.05
C ASP A 81 -16.07 13.75 -17.85
N GLY A 82 -14.74 13.61 -17.94
CA GLY A 82 -13.85 14.56 -18.61
C GLY A 82 -13.56 15.84 -17.83
N ALA A 83 -13.96 15.93 -16.55
CA ALA A 83 -13.65 17.05 -15.69
C ALA A 83 -12.33 16.84 -14.92
N SER A 84 -11.78 17.95 -14.39
CA SER A 84 -10.66 17.89 -13.46
C SER A 84 -11.16 17.68 -12.04
N HIS A 85 -10.57 16.73 -11.33
CA HIS A 85 -10.92 16.39 -9.95
C HIS A 85 -9.71 16.48 -9.01
N SER A 86 -9.96 16.83 -7.76
CA SER A 86 -8.97 16.71 -6.69
C SER A 86 -8.97 15.28 -6.15
N VAL A 87 -7.84 14.58 -6.29
CA VAL A 87 -7.73 13.17 -5.92
C VAL A 87 -6.68 12.98 -4.82
N GLN A 88 -7.05 12.22 -3.79
CA GLN A 88 -6.14 11.75 -2.76
C GLN A 88 -6.28 10.24 -2.65
N VAL A 89 -5.17 9.52 -2.54
CA VAL A 89 -5.19 8.08 -2.32
C VAL A 89 -4.59 7.77 -0.94
N TYR A 90 -5.22 6.83 -0.25
CA TYR A 90 -4.82 6.33 1.04
C TYR A 90 -4.70 4.81 0.95
N SER A 91 -3.63 4.28 1.52
CA SER A 91 -3.43 2.85 1.66
C SER A 91 -2.71 2.60 2.97
N ASP A 92 -3.26 1.72 3.80
CA ASP A 92 -2.57 1.14 4.94
C ASP A 92 -2.64 -0.37 4.86
N VAL A 93 -1.62 -1.01 5.40
CA VAL A 93 -1.72 -2.38 5.84
C VAL A 93 -1.68 -2.30 7.35
N THR A 94 -2.77 -2.68 8.03
CA THR A 94 -2.82 -2.66 9.48
C THR A 94 -1.93 -3.78 10.02
N GLY A 95 -0.65 -3.45 10.17
CA GLY A 95 0.00 -3.18 11.46
C GLY A 95 0.61 -1.76 11.54
N GLY A 96 0.22 -0.81 10.67
CA GLY A 96 0.60 0.60 10.83
C GLY A 96 1.58 1.10 9.78
N VAL A 97 1.03 1.66 8.70
CA VAL A 97 1.59 2.83 8.01
C VAL A 97 0.41 3.65 7.51
N GLN A 98 0.26 4.87 8.00
CA GLN A 98 -0.75 5.83 7.56
C GLN A 98 -0.20 6.62 6.36
N ILE A 99 -0.68 6.33 5.15
CA ILE A 99 -0.27 7.05 3.93
C ILE A 99 -1.33 8.10 3.60
N ILE A 100 -1.10 9.34 4.02
CA ILE A 100 -1.93 10.48 3.65
C ILE A 100 -1.32 11.14 2.41
N ALA A 101 -1.91 10.95 1.23
CA ALA A 101 -1.57 11.74 0.05
C ALA A 101 -2.18 13.16 0.15
N THR A 102 -1.56 13.98 1.00
CA THR A 102 -1.53 15.45 0.90
C THR A 102 -0.20 15.90 1.51
N TRP A 103 0.85 15.98 0.68
CA TRP A 103 2.19 16.54 0.93
C TRP A 103 2.85 16.35 2.32
N PHE A 104 2.38 15.44 3.18
CA PHE A 104 2.95 15.15 4.49
C PHE A 104 2.55 13.72 4.92
N VAL A 105 3.54 12.85 5.11
CA VAL A 105 3.39 11.54 5.76
C VAL A 105 3.59 11.73 7.26
N ARG A 106 2.63 11.30 8.08
CA ARG A 106 2.75 11.29 9.55
C ARG A 106 2.67 9.84 10.03
N PHE A 107 3.74 9.34 10.62
CA PHE A 107 3.74 8.06 11.32
C PHE A 107 2.91 8.19 12.59
N ILE A 108 1.76 7.53 12.62
CA ILE A 108 0.90 7.43 13.79
C ILE A 108 0.69 5.93 13.97
N ASP A 109 1.24 5.37 15.04
CA ASP A 109 1.32 3.94 15.38
C ASP A 109 2.64 3.23 14.97
N GLN A 110 3.25 2.50 15.91
CA GLN A 110 4.55 1.81 15.83
C GLN A 110 4.41 0.27 15.82
N SER A 111 3.21 -0.28 15.58
CA SER A 111 2.92 -1.70 15.83
C SER A 111 2.77 -2.56 14.57
N LEU A 112 3.80 -2.62 13.70
CA LEU A 112 3.75 -3.43 12.46
C LEU A 112 3.78 -4.94 12.75
N GLU A 113 2.58 -5.50 12.90
CA GLU A 113 2.27 -6.91 13.22
C GLU A 113 2.79 -7.94 12.20
N TRP A 114 3.43 -7.51 11.12
CA TRP A 114 3.98 -8.34 10.05
C TRP A 114 5.49 -8.58 10.21
N LEU A 115 6.19 -7.76 10.99
CA LEU A 115 7.64 -7.87 11.17
C LEU A 115 8.06 -8.55 12.48
N SER A 116 7.12 -8.80 13.40
CA SER A 116 7.42 -9.35 14.71
C SER A 116 6.16 -9.90 15.38
N GLY A 117 6.28 -11.11 15.93
CA GLY A 117 5.24 -11.69 16.79
C GLY A 117 5.08 -10.96 18.11
N ASN A 118 6.04 -10.10 18.49
CA ASN A 118 5.95 -9.25 19.67
C ASN A 118 5.63 -7.80 19.30
N ARG A 119 4.39 -7.41 19.62
CA ARG A 119 3.79 -6.10 19.31
C ARG A 119 4.26 -4.96 20.23
N ALA A 120 5.00 -5.28 21.29
CA ALA A 120 5.52 -4.29 22.24
C ALA A 120 6.92 -3.77 21.87
N ILE A 121 7.57 -4.33 20.83
CA ILE A 121 8.90 -3.91 20.40
C ILE A 121 8.75 -2.68 19.50
N PRO A 122 9.38 -1.54 19.84
CA PRO A 122 9.28 -0.33 19.04
C PRO A 122 9.95 -0.52 17.67
N MET A 123 9.37 0.14 16.68
CA MET A 123 9.77 0.03 15.29
C MET A 123 10.21 1.37 14.74
N GLN A 124 11.08 1.30 13.74
CA GLN A 124 11.53 2.46 12.99
C GLN A 124 11.09 2.32 11.54
N GLY A 125 10.69 3.45 10.95
CA GLY A 125 10.34 3.52 9.55
C GLY A 125 10.90 4.77 8.91
N SER A 126 11.24 4.68 7.62
CA SER A 126 11.64 5.82 6.82
C SER A 126 10.89 5.81 5.50
N SER A 127 10.65 7.00 4.94
CA SER A 127 10.01 7.15 3.62
C SER A 127 11.00 7.79 2.68
N GLN A 128 11.14 7.24 1.48
CA GLN A 128 11.96 7.79 0.41
C GLN A 128 11.12 8.04 -0.83
N THR A 129 11.38 9.17 -1.47
CA THR A 129 10.75 9.56 -2.73
C THR A 129 11.81 9.62 -3.82
N THR A 130 11.59 8.87 -4.88
CA THR A 130 12.39 8.90 -6.11
C THR A 130 11.63 9.62 -7.22
N SER A 131 12.18 9.72 -8.44
CA SER A 131 11.48 10.38 -9.55
C SER A 131 10.21 9.66 -10.02
N GLY A 132 10.00 8.41 -9.64
CA GLY A 132 8.88 7.58 -10.12
C GLY A 132 8.24 6.67 -9.08
N THR A 133 8.70 6.71 -7.83
CA THR A 133 8.23 5.82 -6.75
C THR A 133 8.41 6.50 -5.39
N ILE A 134 7.42 6.37 -4.51
CA ILE A 134 7.59 6.54 -3.07
C ILE A 134 7.66 5.16 -2.44
N TYR A 135 8.62 4.92 -1.56
CA TYR A 135 8.67 3.68 -0.79
C TYR A 135 8.94 3.95 0.68
N HIS A 136 8.44 3.06 1.52
CA HIS A 136 8.59 3.05 2.95
C HIS A 136 9.38 1.81 3.34
N GLU A 137 10.43 2.00 4.12
CA GLU A 137 11.19 0.92 4.76
C GLU A 137 10.82 0.87 6.23
N PHE A 138 10.64 -0.31 6.78
CA PHE A 138 10.31 -0.53 8.18
C PHE A 138 11.10 -1.71 8.75
N ALA A 139 11.58 -1.55 9.99
CA ALA A 139 12.32 -2.57 10.73
C ALA A 139 12.10 -2.38 12.25
N LEU A 140 12.42 -3.41 13.05
CA LEU A 140 12.52 -3.23 14.50
C LEU A 140 13.63 -2.22 14.82
N GLN A 141 13.44 -1.40 15.86
CA GLN A 141 14.49 -0.47 16.30
C GLN A 141 15.74 -1.21 16.79
N SER A 142 15.57 -2.41 17.34
CA SER A 142 16.65 -3.31 17.74
C SER A 142 16.37 -4.73 17.24
N PRO A 143 16.70 -5.04 15.96
CA PRO A 143 16.51 -6.37 15.38
C PRO A 143 17.26 -7.44 16.19
N GLN A 144 16.66 -8.62 16.35
CA GLN A 144 17.26 -9.76 17.05
C GLN A 144 17.49 -10.92 16.08
N PRO A 145 18.73 -11.11 15.60
CA PRO A 145 19.04 -12.17 14.63
C PRO A 145 18.72 -13.56 15.15
N ASN A 146 18.09 -14.39 14.31
CA ASN A 146 17.72 -15.78 14.63
C ASN A 146 16.79 -15.93 15.85
N VAL A 147 16.04 -14.89 16.21
CA VAL A 147 15.00 -14.95 17.24
C VAL A 147 13.63 -14.91 16.56
N GLU A 148 12.75 -15.80 16.99
CA GLU A 148 11.41 -15.96 16.45
C GLU A 148 10.38 -15.90 17.60
N ILE A 149 9.30 -15.14 17.40
CA ILE A 149 8.14 -15.08 18.30
C ILE A 149 6.90 -15.27 17.45
N ASP A 150 5.96 -16.11 17.89
CA ASP A 150 4.70 -16.42 17.18
C ASP A 150 4.88 -16.76 15.69
N HIS A 151 5.94 -17.50 15.38
CA HIS A 151 6.33 -17.89 14.02
C HIS A 151 6.78 -16.74 13.10
N GLN A 152 7.28 -15.64 13.70
CA GLN A 152 7.79 -14.48 12.97
C GLN A 152 9.19 -14.12 13.46
N ALA A 153 10.13 -14.00 12.53
CA ALA A 153 11.51 -13.62 12.81
C ALA A 153 11.60 -12.14 13.23
N LEU A 154 12.50 -11.83 14.17
CA LEU A 154 12.71 -10.49 14.73
C LEU A 154 13.85 -9.71 14.06
N ASP A 155 14.28 -10.12 12.87
CA ASP A 155 15.33 -9.48 12.08
C ASP A 155 14.87 -9.07 10.68
N VAL A 156 13.55 -9.04 10.46
CA VAL A 156 12.95 -8.73 9.17
C VAL A 156 12.92 -7.22 8.91
N THR A 157 13.26 -6.84 7.68
CA THR A 157 13.00 -5.50 7.13
C THR A 157 11.91 -5.61 6.07
N GLY A 158 10.89 -4.77 6.17
CA GLY A 158 9.80 -4.71 5.21
C GLY A 158 9.88 -3.46 4.35
N TYR A 159 9.37 -3.57 3.13
CA TYR A 159 9.30 -2.47 2.18
C TYR A 159 7.89 -2.35 1.61
N TYR A 160 7.37 -1.14 1.52
CA TYR A 160 6.07 -0.82 0.92
C TYR A 160 6.24 0.32 -0.08
N ALA A 161 6.02 0.07 -1.36
CA ALA A 161 6.28 1.03 -2.43
C ALA A 161 5.04 1.31 -3.28
N MET A 162 4.92 2.54 -3.76
CA MET A 162 3.90 3.01 -4.69
C MET A 162 4.58 3.80 -5.82
N SER A 163 4.14 3.61 -7.07
CA SER A 163 4.63 4.43 -8.18
C SER A 163 4.04 5.84 -8.11
N LEU A 164 4.88 6.84 -8.38
CA LEU A 164 4.46 8.21 -8.65
C LEU A 164 4.12 8.33 -10.14
N VAL A 165 2.84 8.25 -10.47
CA VAL A 165 2.39 8.54 -11.82
C VAL A 165 2.23 10.06 -11.93
N SER A 166 2.98 10.69 -12.84
CA SER A 166 2.78 12.10 -13.18
C SER A 166 1.40 12.26 -13.83
N SER A 167 0.60 13.18 -13.30
CA SER A 167 -0.70 13.56 -13.85
C SER A 167 -0.62 13.90 -15.35
N ILE A 168 -1.61 13.40 -16.09
CA ILE A 168 -1.97 13.81 -17.46
C ILE A 168 -2.67 15.17 -17.41
#